data_AF-A0A7C7MZI7-F1
#
_entry.id   AF-A0A7C7MZI7-F1
#
_cell.length_a   1.000
_cell.length_b   1.000
_cell.length_c   1.000
_cell.angle_alpha   90.00
_cell.angle_beta   90.00
_cell.angle_gamma   90.00
#
_symmetry.space_group_name_H-M   'P 1'
#
loop_
_entity.id
_entity.type
_entity.pdbx_description
1 polymer ?
#
loop_
_entity_poly.entity_id
_entity_poly.type
_entity_poly.pdbx_seq_one_letter_code
_entity_poly.pdbx_strand_id
1 'polypeptide(L)' 'MADLSKKEEVHELFRQEVHIKNEKLASYETIKKFFILEEDFDQGKDELTPTLKVRRKVVTERYRDILENLYKA' A
#
# COMPACT_ATOMS: atom_id res chain seq x y z
N MET A 1 -15.21 6.66 4.77
CA MET A 1 -14.02 6.22 4.03
C MET A 1 -13.62 4.78 4.39
N ALA A 2 -13.68 4.35 5.66
CA ALA A 2 -13.32 2.99 6.14
C ALA A 2 -14.13 1.80 5.57
N ASP A 3 -15.13 2.04 4.72
CA ASP A 3 -16.01 1.00 4.17
C ASP A 3 -15.49 0.43 2.85
N LEU A 4 -14.73 1.21 2.07
CA LEU A 4 -14.27 0.81 0.72
C LEU A 4 -13.03 -0.07 0.76
N SER A 5 -12.11 0.17 1.69
CA SER A 5 -10.86 -0.61 1.84
C SER A 5 -11.10 -2.09 2.17
N LYS A 6 -12.31 -2.45 2.62
CA LYS A 6 -12.72 -3.82 2.96
C LYS A 6 -13.58 -4.49 1.89
N LYS A 7 -14.01 -3.75 0.85
CA LYS A 7 -14.86 -4.31 -0.21
C LYS A 7 -14.05 -5.12 -1.18
N GLU A 8 -14.48 -6.35 -1.41
CA GLU A 8 -13.85 -7.27 -2.37
C GLU A 8 -13.78 -6.67 -3.77
N GLU A 9 -14.81 -5.92 -4.19
CA GLU A 9 -14.87 -5.24 -5.49
C GLU A 9 -13.72 -4.23 -5.66
N VAL A 10 -13.35 -3.53 -4.59
CA VAL A 10 -12.25 -2.56 -4.62
C VAL A 10 -10.91 -3.31 -4.69
N HIS A 11 -10.75 -4.38 -3.92
CA HIS A 11 -9.55 -5.21 -4.00
C HIS A 11 -9.37 -5.81 -5.38
N GLU A 12 -10.44 -6.29 -6.01
CA GLU A 12 -10.40 -6.83 -7.38
C GLU A 12 -9.99 -5.78 -8.40
N LEU A 13 -10.53 -4.56 -8.30
CA LEU A 13 -10.15 -3.45 -9.16
C LEU A 13 -8.64 -3.15 -9.06
N PHE A 14 -8.11 -3.09 -7.83
CA PHE A 14 -6.66 -2.87 -7.63
C PHE A 14 -5.83 -4.05 -8.11
N ARG A 15 -6.28 -5.30 -7.92
CA ARG A 15 -5.59 -6.50 -8.44
C ARG A 15 -5.45 -6.45 -9.96
N GLN A 16 -6.51 -6.08 -10.67
CA GLN A 16 -6.48 -5.97 -12.13
C GLN A 16 -5.52 -4.87 -12.59
N GLU A 17 -5.55 -3.69 -11.97
CA GLU A 17 -4.65 -2.60 -12.33
C GLU A 17 -3.17 -2.95 -12.05
N VAL A 18 -2.90 -3.60 -10.91
CA VAL A 18 -1.56 -4.10 -10.57
C VAL A 18 -1.10 -5.16 -11.57
N HIS A 19 -1.98 -6.05 -12.01
CA HIS A 19 -1.66 -7.05 -13.03
C HIS A 19 -1.23 -6.39 -14.34
N ILE A 20 -2.03 -5.45 -14.86
CA ILE A 20 -1.73 -4.73 -16.11
C ILE A 20 -0.39 -3.98 -16.02
N LYS A 21 -0.08 -3.39 -14.86
CA LYS A 21 1.21 -2.72 -14.64
C LYS A 21 2.37 -3.71 -14.57
N ASN A 22 2.18 -4.85 -13.92
CA ASN A 22 3.19 -5.91 -13.80
C ASN A 22 3.56 -6.55 -15.14
N GLU A 23 2.66 -6.59 -16.13
CA GLU A 23 2.95 -7.14 -17.47
C GLU A 23 4.13 -6.46 -18.17
N LYS A 24 4.43 -5.20 -17.82
CA LYS A 24 5.51 -4.41 -18.42
C LYS A 24 6.82 -4.44 -17.62
N LEU A 25 6.83 -5.13 -16.49
CA LEU A 25 7.93 -5.12 -15.53
C LEU A 25 8.64 -6.47 -15.49
N ALA A 26 9.94 -6.47 -15.21
CA ALA A 26 10.65 -7.72 -14.94
C ALA A 26 10.13 -8.35 -13.64
N SER A 27 10.21 -9.68 -13.52
CA SER A 27 9.63 -10.41 -12.37
C SER A 27 10.09 -9.90 -10.99
N TYR A 28 11.32 -9.37 -10.89
CA TYR A 28 11.87 -8.81 -9.66
C TYR A 28 11.35 -7.39 -9.32
N GLU A 29 10.77 -6.67 -10.27
CA GLU A 29 10.19 -5.34 -10.09
C GLU A 29 8.67 -5.38 -9.89
N THR A 30 8.05 -6.51 -10.23
CA THR A 30 6.60 -6.67 -10.10
C THR A 30 6.13 -6.61 -8.65
N ILE A 31 4.97 -6.00 -8.45
CA ILE A 31 4.28 -5.97 -7.16
C ILE A 31 3.66 -7.35 -6.94
N LYS A 32 4.17 -8.10 -5.96
CA LYS A 32 3.70 -9.46 -5.64
C LYS A 32 2.49 -9.47 -4.70
N LYS A 33 2.50 -8.59 -3.70
CA LYS A 33 1.45 -8.47 -2.67
C LYS A 33 1.28 -7.00 -2.33
N PHE A 34 0.06 -6.58 -2.03
CA PHE A 34 -0.26 -5.22 -1.60
C PHE A 34 -1.32 -5.24 -0.49
N PHE A 35 -1.45 -4.12 0.22
CA PHE A 35 -2.45 -3.91 1.25
C PHE A 35 -3.06 -2.52 1.09
N ILE A 36 -4.38 -2.41 1.28
CA ILE A 36 -5.10 -1.14 1.23
C ILE A 36 -5.34 -0.67 2.67
N LEU A 37 -4.71 0.45 3.06
CA LEU A 37 -4.92 1.05 4.37
C LEU A 37 -6.34 1.59 4.50
N GLU A 38 -6.90 1.56 5.72
CA GLU A 38 -8.23 2.13 6.01
C GLU A 38 -8.22 3.65 6.14
N GLU A 39 -7.02 4.22 6.34
CA GLU A 39 -6.76 5.63 6.55
C GLU A 39 -5.68 6.13 5.60
N ASP A 40 -5.78 7.39 5.20
CA ASP A 40 -4.76 8.07 4.42
C ASP A 40 -3.56 8.45 5.29
N PHE A 41 -2.41 8.69 4.66
CA PHE A 41 -1.24 9.23 5.36
C PHE A 41 -1.50 10.65 5.85
N ASP A 42 -1.05 10.94 7.06
CA ASP A 42 -1.33 12.20 7.72
C ASP A 42 -0.05 13.01 8.03
N GLN A 43 -0.10 14.32 7.77
CA GLN A 43 1.00 15.23 8.11
C GLN A 43 1.17 15.40 9.62
N GLY A 44 0.07 15.40 10.40
CA GLY A 44 0.09 15.48 11.86
C GLY A 44 0.71 14.24 12.53
N LYS A 45 0.68 13.09 11.85
CA LYS A 45 1.37 11.86 12.25
C LYS A 45 2.82 11.77 11.76
N ASP A 46 3.33 12.82 11.12
CA ASP A 46 4.66 12.89 10.49
C ASP A 46 4.88 11.85 9.36
N GLU A 47 3.82 11.29 8.80
CA GLU A 47 3.91 10.31 7.70
C GLU A 47 4.14 10.97 6.35
N LEU A 48 3.77 12.25 6.26
CA LEU A 48 3.98 13.10 5.09
C LEU A 48 4.90 14.29 5.44
N THR A 49 5.71 14.72 4.47
CA THR A 49 6.36 16.03 4.53
C THR A 49 5.31 17.13 4.35
N PRO A 50 5.63 18.40 4.69
CA PRO A 50 4.77 19.54 4.35
C PRO A 50 4.46 19.62 2.84
N THR A 51 5.31 19.03 2.00
CA THR A 51 5.16 18.91 0.55
C THR A 51 4.46 17.62 0.09
N LEU A 52 3.76 16.91 0.99
CA LEU A 52 3.00 15.68 0.75
C LEU A 52 3.85 14.47 0.26
N LYS A 53 5.16 14.50 0.48
CA LYS A 53 6.01 13.34 0.20
C LYS A 53 5.96 12.36 1.36
N VAL A 54 5.84 11.08 1.08
CA VAL A 54 5.82 10.02 2.10
C VAL A 54 7.16 9.92 2.81
N ARG A 55 7.15 10.01 4.15
CA ARG A 55 8.30 9.73 5.01
C ARG A 55 8.40 8.24 5.23
N ARG A 56 9.09 7.55 4.31
CA ARG A 56 9.22 6.08 4.30
C ARG A 56 9.55 5.50 5.66
N LYS A 57 10.55 6.03 6.38
CA LYS A 57 10.97 5.52 7.69
C LYS A 57 9.83 5.46 8.70
N VAL A 58 9.07 6.56 8.83
CA VAL A 58 7.94 6.67 9.77
C VAL A 58 6.83 5.70 9.38
N VAL A 59 6.45 5.69 8.10
CA VAL A 59 5.41 4.79 7.58
C VAL A 59 5.79 3.31 7.76
N THR A 60 7.02 2.93 7.40
CA THR A 60 7.46 1.53 7.54
C THR A 60 7.54 1.07 8.98
N GLU A 61 7.82 1.97 9.92
CA GLU A 61 7.85 1.64 11.34
C GLU A 61 6.43 1.50 11.90
N ARG A 62 5.52 2.42 11.56
CA ARG A 62 4.13 2.39 12.02
C ARG A 62 3.37 1.18 11.50
N TYR A 63 3.54 0.83 10.22
CA TYR A 63 2.84 -0.30 9.59
C TYR A 63 3.70 -1.55 9.49
N ARG A 64 4.70 -1.70 10.37
CA ARG A 64 5.64 -2.82 10.36
C ARG A 64 4.93 -4.16 10.40
N ASP A 65 3.93 -4.33 11.27
CA ASP A 65 3.21 -5.60 11.42
C ASP A 65 2.48 -6.01 10.13
N ILE A 66 1.88 -5.04 9.42
CA ILE A 66 1.23 -5.27 8.13
C ILE A 66 2.26 -5.68 7.08
N LEU A 67 3.38 -4.95 7.01
CA LEU A 67 4.47 -5.25 6.08
C LEU A 67 5.04 -6.65 6.35
N GLU A 68 5.32 -7.00 7.61
CA GLU A 68 5.80 -8.33 7.97
C GLU A 68 4.81 -9.42 7.56
N ASN A 69 3.51 -9.22 7.78
CA ASN A 69 2.49 -10.18 7.37
C ASN A 69 2.44 -10.36 5.85
N LEU A 70 2.72 -9.33 5.05
CA LEU A 70 2.85 -9.48 3.60
C LEU A 70 4.03 -10.40 3.23
N TYR A 71 5.14 -10.32 3.97
CA TYR A 71 6.34 -11.15 3.72
C TYR A 71 6.27 -12.57 4.33
N LYS A 72 5.47 -12.79 5.38
CA LYS A 72 5.38 -14.08 6.11
C LYS A 72 4.65 -15.21 5.35
N ALA A 73 4.43 -15.09 4.05
CA ALA A 73 3.73 -16.09 3.22
C ALA A 73 4.57 -16.57 2.05
#